data_AF-A0A850M8I7-F1
#
_entry.id   AF-A0A850M8I7-F1
#
_cell.length_a   1.000
_cell.length_b   1.000
_cell.length_c   1.000
_cell.angle_alpha   90.00
_cell.angle_beta   90.00
_cell.angle_gamma   90.00
#
_symmetry.space_group_name_H-M   'P 1'
#
loop_
_entity.id
_entity.type
_entity.pdbx_description
1 polymer ?
#
loop_
_entity_poly.entity_id
_entity_poly.type
_entity_poly.pdbx_seq_one_letter_code
_entity_poly.pdbx_strand_id
1 'polypeptide(L)'
;MKKMELPERKSHTLVRAMLSFNENLTELMTKHKSISDEILDLTSSLLESDQEKIEIAQALEDLEYDMENNILLNLEMGFETLEGFEINLIEIDSYLPIIKDEQELLKDLKLSAKNLVKTISMTDDTLHKQEQNNLTYLHESYKKLRDKTQNNLNEISEILTKQIQKVKKMENI
;
A
#
# COMPACT_ATOMS: atom_id res chain seq x y z
N MET A 1 -9.96 37.18 22.32
CA MET A 1 -9.51 36.37 21.16
C MET A 1 -10.73 36.03 20.32
N LYS A 2 -10.80 36.49 19.06
CA LYS A 2 -11.87 36.07 18.16
C LYS A 2 -11.70 34.57 17.88
N LYS A 3 -12.75 33.78 18.12
CA LYS A 3 -12.85 32.41 17.59
C LYS A 3 -12.61 32.49 16.07
N MET A 4 -11.61 31.76 15.57
CA MET A 4 -11.47 31.53 14.14
C MET A 4 -12.56 30.54 13.73
N GLU A 5 -13.73 31.05 13.37
CA GLU A 5 -14.79 30.26 12.75
C GLU A 5 -14.53 30.20 11.24
N LEU A 6 -14.46 28.98 10.70
CA LEU A 6 -14.46 28.76 9.25
C LEU A 6 -15.81 29.24 8.69
N PRO A 7 -15.85 29.92 7.53
CA PRO A 7 -17.11 30.23 6.86
C PRO A 7 -17.92 28.94 6.62
N GLU A 8 -19.19 28.87 7.05
CA GLU A 8 -20.04 27.65 7.08
C GLU A 8 -20.01 26.81 5.79
N ARG A 9 -19.91 27.43 4.60
CA ARG A 9 -19.84 26.70 3.31
C ARG A 9 -18.52 25.98 3.08
N LYS A 10 -17.39 26.53 3.53
CA LYS A 10 -16.08 25.87 3.44
C LYS A 10 -15.97 24.73 4.46
N SER A 11 -16.71 24.84 5.56
CA SER A 11 -16.70 23.90 6.67
C SER A 11 -17.31 22.53 6.30
N HIS A 12 -18.57 22.50 5.86
CA HIS A 12 -19.23 21.25 5.47
C HIS A 12 -18.55 20.53 4.29
N THR A 13 -17.86 21.27 3.42
CA THR A 13 -17.10 20.70 2.29
C THR A 13 -15.84 19.98 2.79
N LEU A 14 -15.16 20.53 3.80
CA LEU A 14 -13.96 19.96 4.40
C LEU A 14 -14.26 18.69 5.19
N VAL A 15 -15.27 18.70 6.06
CA VAL A 15 -15.67 17.50 6.82
C VAL A 15 -16.06 16.35 5.88
N ARG A 16 -16.79 16.64 4.80
CA ARG A 16 -17.15 15.62 3.80
C ARG A 16 -15.93 15.09 3.05
N ALA A 17 -15.01 15.94 2.64
CA ALA A 17 -13.77 15.52 1.98
C ALA A 17 -12.94 14.61 2.90
N MET A 18 -12.80 14.97 4.18
CA MET A 18 -12.06 14.15 5.14
C MET A 18 -12.75 12.82 5.46
N LEU A 19 -14.09 12.81 5.59
CA LEU A 19 -14.85 11.57 5.79
C LEU A 19 -14.72 10.64 4.58
N SER A 20 -14.86 11.17 3.37
CA SER A 20 -14.70 10.41 2.13
C SER A 20 -13.28 9.86 2.00
N PHE A 21 -12.26 10.64 2.34
CA PHE A 21 -10.89 10.16 2.32
C PHE A 21 -10.66 9.04 3.35
N ASN A 22 -11.23 9.16 4.55
CA ASN A 22 -11.11 8.14 5.59
C ASN A 22 -11.83 6.83 5.21
N GLU A 23 -13.00 6.91 4.56
CA GLU A 23 -13.71 5.76 4.01
C GLU A 23 -12.88 5.07 2.91
N ASN A 24 -12.34 5.85 1.96
CA ASN A 24 -11.47 5.33 0.90
C ASN A 24 -10.22 4.68 1.49
N LEU A 25 -9.58 5.29 2.49
CA LEU A 25 -8.40 4.73 3.16
C LEU A 25 -8.70 3.38 3.81
N THR A 26 -9.87 3.23 4.44
CA THR A 26 -10.29 1.97 5.06
C THR A 26 -10.46 0.86 4.03
N GLU A 27 -11.06 1.17 2.88
CA GLU A 27 -11.18 0.24 1.76
C GLU A 27 -9.79 -0.14 1.21
N LEU A 28 -8.91 0.84 1.03
CA LEU A 28 -7.54 0.63 0.55
C LEU A 28 -6.72 -0.24 1.49
N MET A 29 -6.80 -0.02 2.80
CA MET A 29 -6.15 -0.85 3.82
C MET A 29 -6.59 -2.31 3.74
N THR A 30 -7.89 -2.53 3.54
CA THR A 30 -8.47 -3.87 3.44
C THR A 30 -8.01 -4.57 2.17
N LYS A 31 -8.06 -3.87 1.02
CA LYS A 31 -7.56 -4.40 -0.26
C LYS A 31 -6.06 -4.68 -0.21
N HIS A 32 -5.27 -3.74 0.30
CA HIS A 32 -3.83 -3.88 0.49
C HIS A 32 -3.51 -5.17 1.25
N LYS A 33 -4.17 -5.37 2.40
CA LYS A 33 -3.96 -6.56 3.23
C LYS A 33 -4.24 -7.83 2.44
N SER A 34 -5.42 -7.92 1.83
CA SER A 34 -5.86 -9.09 1.08
C SER A 34 -4.91 -9.44 -0.07
N ILE A 35 -4.57 -8.46 -0.91
CA ILE A 35 -3.69 -8.67 -2.08
C ILE A 35 -2.28 -9.04 -1.61
N SER A 36 -1.76 -8.37 -0.58
CA SER A 36 -0.42 -8.65 -0.08
C SER A 36 -0.28 -10.00 0.62
N ASP A 37 -1.33 -10.47 1.31
CA ASP A 37 -1.42 -11.82 1.86
C ASP A 37 -1.36 -12.84 0.71
N GLU A 38 -2.16 -12.65 -0.34
CA GLU A 38 -2.19 -13.53 -1.51
C GLU A 38 -0.85 -13.58 -2.26
N ILE A 39 -0.17 -12.44 -2.43
CA ILE A 39 1.17 -12.37 -3.03
C ILE A 39 2.17 -13.22 -2.22
N LEU A 40 2.13 -13.14 -0.89
CA LEU A 40 3.03 -13.91 -0.02
C LEU A 40 2.75 -15.41 -0.08
N ASP A 41 1.48 -15.80 -0.12
CA ASP A 41 1.06 -17.20 -0.24
C ASP A 41 1.46 -17.79 -1.60
N LEU A 42 1.25 -17.05 -2.68
CA LEU A 42 1.66 -17.44 -4.04
C LEU A 42 3.19 -17.52 -4.16
N THR A 43 3.92 -16.57 -3.57
CA THR A 43 5.39 -16.58 -3.59
C THR A 43 5.95 -17.76 -2.79
N SER A 44 5.35 -18.07 -1.63
CA SER A 44 5.70 -19.26 -0.85
C SER A 44 5.45 -20.54 -1.65
N SER A 45 4.30 -20.62 -2.32
CA SER A 45 3.96 -21.75 -3.20
C SER A 45 4.98 -21.91 -4.35
N LEU A 46 5.46 -20.80 -4.92
CA LEU A 46 6.49 -20.80 -5.97
C LEU A 46 7.84 -21.32 -5.47
N LEU A 47 8.17 -21.08 -4.20
CA LEU A 47 9.40 -21.56 -3.55
C LEU A 47 9.35 -23.04 -3.19
N GLU A 48 8.15 -23.58 -2.93
CA GLU A 48 7.93 -24.94 -2.41
C GLU A 48 7.54 -25.99 -3.48
N SER A 49 6.85 -25.60 -4.56
CA SER A 49 6.27 -26.53 -5.55
C SER A 49 6.95 -26.48 -6.91
N ASP A 50 7.32 -27.63 -7.48
CA ASP A 50 7.76 -27.78 -8.89
C ASP A 50 6.62 -27.80 -9.91
N GLN A 51 5.38 -27.95 -9.48
CA GLN A 51 4.20 -27.95 -10.33
C GLN A 51 3.47 -26.60 -10.22
N GLU A 52 2.95 -26.11 -11.36
CA GLU A 52 2.15 -24.87 -11.48
C GLU A 52 2.91 -23.52 -11.34
N LYS A 53 4.25 -23.53 -11.39
CA LYS A 53 5.08 -22.32 -11.27
C LYS A 53 4.73 -21.20 -12.29
N ILE A 54 4.26 -21.54 -13.50
CA ILE A 54 3.87 -20.57 -14.53
C ILE A 54 2.58 -19.82 -14.16
N GLU A 55 1.55 -20.53 -13.71
CA GLU A 55 0.25 -19.96 -13.35
C GLU A 55 0.37 -19.05 -12.13
N ILE A 56 1.17 -19.47 -11.14
CA ILE A 56 1.51 -18.67 -9.96
C ILE A 56 2.20 -17.35 -10.36
N ALA A 57 3.17 -17.38 -11.28
CA ALA A 57 3.85 -16.16 -11.71
C ALA A 57 2.94 -15.21 -12.50
N GLN A 58 1.93 -15.73 -13.19
CA GLN A 58 0.94 -14.90 -13.88
C GLN A 58 -0.06 -14.28 -12.90
N ALA A 59 -0.52 -15.05 -11.90
CA ALA A 59 -1.35 -14.51 -10.82
C ALA A 59 -0.64 -13.40 -10.02
N LEU A 60 0.67 -13.56 -9.76
CA LEU A 60 1.49 -12.50 -9.13
C LEU A 60 1.56 -11.22 -9.96
N GLU A 61 1.57 -11.32 -11.30
CA GLU A 61 1.55 -10.14 -12.18
C GLU A 61 0.21 -9.42 -12.14
N ASP A 62 -0.90 -10.16 -12.15
CA ASP A 62 -2.24 -9.58 -12.07
C ASP A 62 -2.45 -8.87 -10.73
N LEU A 63 -2.02 -9.48 -9.62
CA LEU A 63 -2.10 -8.89 -8.27
C LEU A 63 -1.19 -7.67 -8.09
N GLU A 64 -0.02 -7.66 -8.72
CA GLU A 64 0.87 -6.49 -8.70
C GLU A 64 0.23 -5.29 -9.41
N TYR A 65 -0.40 -5.53 -10.56
CA TYR A 65 -1.16 -4.48 -11.25
C TYR A 65 -2.28 -3.89 -10.38
N ASP A 66 -2.99 -4.74 -9.63
CA ASP A 66 -4.04 -4.29 -8.71
C ASP A 66 -3.47 -3.48 -7.54
N MET A 67 -2.24 -3.80 -7.08
CA MET A 67 -1.55 -3.10 -6.01
C MET A 67 -0.97 -1.74 -6.44
N GLU A 68 -0.33 -1.68 -7.62
CA GLU A 68 0.28 -0.46 -8.16
C GLU A 68 -0.76 0.64 -8.40
N ASN A 69 -1.94 0.27 -8.90
CA ASN A 69 -2.93 1.24 -9.36
C ASN A 69 -3.83 1.82 -8.28
N ASN A 70 -3.69 1.42 -7.00
CA ASN A 70 -4.72 1.74 -6.01
C ASN A 70 -4.26 2.45 -4.74
N ILE A 71 -3.08 2.21 -4.18
CA ILE A 71 -2.84 2.69 -2.80
C ILE A 71 -2.14 4.04 -2.79
N LEU A 72 -0.93 4.13 -3.34
CA LEU A 72 -0.12 5.34 -3.30
C LEU A 72 -0.81 6.52 -4.02
N LEU A 73 -1.35 6.28 -5.21
CA LEU A 73 -2.03 7.33 -5.99
C LEU A 73 -3.26 7.88 -5.26
N ASN A 74 -4.11 7.02 -4.69
CA ASN A 74 -5.30 7.48 -3.95
C ASN A 74 -4.92 8.20 -2.65
N LEU A 75 -3.83 7.80 -2.00
CA LEU A 75 -3.28 8.54 -0.86
C LEU A 75 -2.82 9.93 -1.28
N GLU A 76 -1.97 10.02 -2.31
CA GLU A 76 -1.45 11.31 -2.82
C GLU A 76 -2.59 12.25 -3.27
N MET A 77 -3.60 11.74 -3.99
CA MET A 77 -4.79 12.52 -4.39
C MET A 77 -5.63 12.97 -3.19
N GLY A 78 -5.78 12.10 -2.19
CA GLY A 78 -6.48 12.42 -0.94
C GLY A 78 -5.79 13.55 -0.18
N PHE A 79 -4.46 13.52 -0.11
CA PHE A 79 -3.66 14.56 0.53
C PHE A 79 -3.73 15.90 -0.21
N GLU A 80 -3.54 15.89 -1.53
CA GLU A 80 -3.64 17.11 -2.34
C GLU A 80 -5.02 17.79 -2.15
N THR A 81 -6.08 16.98 -2.09
CA THR A 81 -7.43 17.46 -1.82
C THR A 81 -7.53 18.15 -0.45
N LEU A 82 -6.89 17.61 0.59
CA LEU A 82 -6.92 18.14 1.96
C LEU A 82 -5.99 19.35 2.17
N GLU A 83 -4.82 19.38 1.51
CA GLU A 83 -3.92 20.54 1.51
C GLU A 83 -4.58 21.79 0.93
N GLY A 84 -5.48 21.61 -0.05
CA GLY A 84 -6.33 22.69 -0.58
C GLY A 84 -7.22 23.38 0.48
N PHE A 85 -7.32 22.81 1.68
CA PHE A 85 -8.02 23.38 2.84
C PHE A 85 -7.09 23.88 3.97
N GLU A 86 -5.78 24.02 3.71
CA GLU A 86 -4.77 24.49 4.67
C GLU A 86 -4.65 23.58 5.93
N ILE A 87 -5.05 22.31 5.84
CA ILE A 87 -4.77 21.33 6.91
C ILE A 87 -3.32 20.89 6.79
N ASN A 88 -2.56 21.04 7.87
CA ASN A 88 -1.20 20.53 7.94
C ASN A 88 -1.21 19.01 8.14
N LEU A 89 -0.72 18.27 7.15
CA LEU A 89 -0.62 16.80 7.15
C LEU A 89 0.83 16.30 7.09
N ILE A 90 1.82 17.11 7.50
CA ILE A 90 3.25 16.74 7.50
C ILE A 90 3.53 15.38 8.17
N GLU A 91 2.79 15.05 9.24
CA GLU A 91 2.91 13.75 9.92
C GLU A 91 2.59 12.60 8.96
N ILE A 92 1.60 12.79 8.08
CA ILE A 92 1.17 11.77 7.13
C ILE A 92 2.17 11.60 5.98
N ASP A 93 2.71 12.70 5.42
CA ASP A 93 3.70 12.65 4.34
C ASP A 93 4.92 11.81 4.70
N SER A 94 5.30 11.81 5.98
CA SER A 94 6.43 11.04 6.49
C SER A 94 6.28 9.52 6.32
N TYR A 95 5.06 9.02 6.13
CA TYR A 95 4.76 7.60 5.92
C TYR A 95 4.76 7.18 4.45
N LEU A 96 4.60 8.13 3.50
CA LEU A 96 4.57 7.83 2.06
C LEU A 96 5.83 7.11 1.53
N PRO A 97 7.06 7.43 1.99
CA PRO A 97 8.26 6.73 1.53
C PRO A 97 8.20 5.22 1.79
N ILE A 98 7.68 4.79 2.94
CA ILE A 98 7.60 3.35 3.26
C ILE A 98 6.64 2.62 2.32
N ILE A 99 5.54 3.28 1.92
CA ILE A 99 4.58 2.73 0.96
C ILE A 99 5.21 2.63 -0.43
N LYS A 100 6.02 3.63 -0.82
CA LYS A 100 6.80 3.61 -2.07
C LYS A 100 7.82 2.47 -2.08
N ASP A 101 8.57 2.31 -0.99
CA ASP A 101 9.54 1.24 -0.83
C ASP A 101 8.87 -0.14 -0.98
N GLU A 102 7.66 -0.34 -0.44
CA GLU A 102 6.92 -1.59 -0.60
C GLU A 102 6.56 -1.87 -2.06
N GLN A 103 6.06 -0.86 -2.78
CA GLN A 103 5.69 -1.00 -4.18
C GLN A 103 6.90 -1.30 -5.07
N GLU A 104 8.06 -0.70 -4.77
CA GLU A 104 9.31 -1.04 -5.45
C GLU A 104 9.73 -2.49 -5.17
N LEU A 105 9.65 -2.92 -3.91
CA LEU A 105 10.01 -4.27 -3.52
C LEU A 105 9.07 -5.34 -4.13
N LEU A 106 7.80 -5.01 -4.33
CA LEU A 106 6.85 -5.86 -5.04
C LEU A 106 7.25 -6.08 -6.51
N LYS A 107 7.77 -5.05 -7.20
CA LYS A 107 8.27 -5.17 -8.58
C LYS A 107 9.46 -6.12 -8.65
N ASP A 108 10.38 -6.00 -7.70
CA ASP A 108 11.55 -6.86 -7.62
C ASP A 108 11.15 -8.31 -7.35
N LEU A 109 10.20 -8.52 -6.44
CA LEU A 109 9.63 -9.83 -6.14
C LEU A 109 8.99 -10.46 -7.38
N LYS A 110 8.16 -9.72 -8.12
CA LYS A 110 7.56 -10.16 -9.39
C LYS A 110 8.61 -10.54 -10.42
N LEU A 111 9.63 -9.69 -10.59
CA LEU A 111 10.71 -9.95 -11.55
C LEU A 111 11.48 -11.22 -11.19
N SER A 112 11.81 -11.40 -9.91
CA SER A 112 12.47 -12.60 -9.39
C SER A 112 11.61 -13.85 -9.58
N ALA A 113 10.30 -13.79 -9.29
CA ALA A 113 9.37 -14.88 -9.54
C ALA A 113 9.36 -15.29 -11.03
N LYS A 114 9.28 -14.32 -11.96
CA LYS A 114 9.36 -14.57 -13.40
C LYS A 114 10.69 -15.20 -13.82
N ASN A 115 11.80 -14.76 -13.23
CA ASN A 115 13.12 -15.32 -13.52
C ASN A 115 13.24 -16.75 -13.00
N LEU A 116 12.75 -17.03 -11.79
CA LEU A 116 12.70 -18.37 -11.23
C LEU A 116 11.94 -19.33 -12.17
N VAL A 117 10.79 -18.92 -12.71
CA VAL A 117 10.04 -19.72 -13.69
C VAL A 117 10.85 -20.00 -14.97
N LYS A 118 11.52 -18.98 -15.53
CA LYS A 118 12.34 -19.13 -16.75
C LYS A 118 13.51 -20.09 -16.57
N THR A 119 14.03 -20.20 -15.34
CA THR A 119 15.19 -21.05 -15.06
C THR A 119 14.85 -22.53 -14.92
N ILE A 120 13.57 -22.91 -14.73
CA ILE A 120 13.14 -24.32 -14.57
C ILE A 120 13.54 -25.18 -15.77
N SER A 121 13.44 -24.64 -16.99
CA SER A 121 13.78 -25.37 -18.22
C SER A 121 15.28 -25.34 -18.57
N MET A 122 16.11 -24.72 -17.73
CA MET A 122 17.54 -24.57 -18.01
C MET A 122 18.32 -25.79 -17.52
N THR A 123 19.31 -26.20 -18.29
CA THR A 123 20.17 -27.35 -17.99
C THR A 123 21.18 -27.07 -16.86
N ASP A 124 21.43 -25.79 -16.56
CA ASP A 124 22.31 -25.34 -15.47
C ASP A 124 21.48 -24.87 -14.27
N ASP A 125 21.57 -25.65 -13.19
CA ASP A 125 20.84 -25.45 -11.94
C ASP A 125 21.44 -24.33 -11.06
N THR A 126 22.62 -23.80 -11.41
CA THR A 126 23.25 -22.71 -10.66
C THR A 126 22.38 -21.46 -10.66
N LEU A 127 21.84 -21.09 -11.82
CA LEU A 127 21.00 -19.91 -11.97
C LEU A 127 19.64 -20.12 -11.28
N HIS A 128 19.07 -21.33 -11.37
CA HIS A 128 17.82 -21.67 -10.69
C HIS A 128 17.93 -21.49 -9.16
N LYS A 129 19.01 -22.04 -8.57
CA LYS A 129 19.30 -21.87 -7.14
C LYS A 129 19.54 -20.40 -6.75
N GLN A 130 20.18 -19.63 -7.61
CA GLN A 130 20.40 -18.20 -7.36
C GLN A 130 19.07 -17.44 -7.32
N GLU A 131 18.19 -17.67 -8.29
CA GLU A 131 16.86 -17.05 -8.30
C GLU A 131 15.98 -17.51 -7.13
N GLN A 132 16.09 -18.78 -6.71
CA GLN A 132 15.37 -19.29 -5.54
C GLN A 132 15.82 -18.58 -4.25
N ASN A 133 17.14 -18.40 -4.06
CA ASN A 133 17.69 -17.64 -2.94
C ASN A 133 17.27 -16.18 -2.98
N ASN A 134 17.30 -15.57 -4.17
CA ASN A 134 16.87 -14.18 -4.38
C ASN A 134 15.39 -14.00 -4.02
N LEU A 135 14.52 -14.87 -4.55
CA LEU A 135 13.08 -14.83 -4.26
C LEU A 135 12.80 -15.06 -2.76
N THR A 136 13.54 -15.95 -2.10
CA THR A 136 13.43 -16.16 -0.65
C THR A 136 13.75 -14.89 0.13
N TYR A 137 14.84 -14.20 -0.23
CA TYR A 137 15.21 -12.93 0.40
C TYR A 137 14.15 -11.84 0.17
N LEU A 138 13.64 -11.74 -1.06
CA LEU A 138 12.62 -10.75 -1.43
C LEU A 138 11.29 -11.03 -0.73
N HIS A 139 10.87 -12.30 -0.62
CA HIS A 139 9.69 -12.71 0.13
C HIS A 139 9.73 -12.23 1.59
N GLU A 140 10.83 -12.53 2.30
CA GLU A 140 11.00 -12.13 3.69
C GLU A 140 11.09 -10.61 3.88
N SER A 141 11.71 -9.92 2.91
CA SER A 141 11.82 -8.47 2.92
C SER A 141 10.46 -7.82 2.66
N TYR A 142 9.70 -8.32 1.68
CA TYR A 142 8.37 -7.86 1.32
C TYR A 142 7.40 -8.02 2.49
N LYS A 143 7.39 -9.20 3.13
CA LYS A 143 6.60 -9.46 4.34
C LYS A 143 6.81 -8.40 5.43
N LYS A 144 8.07 -8.12 5.76
CA LYS A 144 8.41 -7.12 6.80
C LYS A 144 7.98 -5.71 6.40
N LEU A 145 8.11 -5.36 5.13
CA LEU A 145 7.79 -4.02 4.64
C LEU A 145 6.28 -3.82 4.53
N ARG A 146 5.55 -4.83 4.07
CA ARG A 146 4.09 -4.91 4.08
C ARG A 146 3.50 -4.70 5.47
N ASP A 147 4.08 -5.33 6.49
CA ASP A 147 3.64 -5.15 7.88
C ASP A 147 3.82 -3.70 8.33
N LYS A 148 4.92 -3.05 7.93
CA LYS A 148 5.16 -1.62 8.20
C LYS A 148 4.17 -0.74 7.45
N THR A 149 3.91 -0.99 6.18
CA THR A 149 2.91 -0.24 5.40
C THR A 149 1.53 -0.37 6.03
N GLN A 150 1.11 -1.57 6.42
CA GLN A 150 -0.16 -1.75 7.13
C GLN A 150 -0.23 -0.92 8.41
N ASN A 151 0.84 -0.93 9.22
CA ASN A 151 0.89 -0.08 10.42
C ASN A 151 0.82 1.40 10.07
N ASN A 152 1.55 1.85 9.06
CA ASN A 152 1.50 3.24 8.58
C ASN A 152 0.10 3.64 8.11
N LEU A 153 -0.57 2.80 7.32
CA LEU A 153 -1.94 3.10 6.86
C LEU A 153 -2.91 3.21 8.05
N ASN A 154 -2.75 2.37 9.09
CA ASN A 154 -3.49 2.51 10.34
C ASN A 154 -3.18 3.85 11.03
N GLU A 155 -1.90 4.23 11.15
CA GLU A 155 -1.49 5.50 11.77
C GLU A 155 -2.05 6.72 11.01
N ILE A 156 -2.06 6.68 9.68
CA ILE A 156 -2.69 7.69 8.82
C ILE A 156 -4.19 7.79 9.14
N SER A 157 -4.88 6.65 9.24
CA SER A 157 -6.31 6.60 9.57
C SER A 157 -6.61 7.20 10.96
N GLU A 158 -5.75 6.94 11.94
CA GLU A 158 -5.86 7.54 13.27
C GLU A 158 -5.66 9.06 13.26
N ILE A 159 -4.65 9.54 12.51
CA ILE A 159 -4.39 10.97 12.37
C ILE A 159 -5.60 11.64 11.71
N LEU A 160 -6.11 11.09 10.61
CA LEU A 160 -7.30 11.61 9.93
C LEU A 160 -8.51 11.65 10.86
N THR A 161 -8.73 10.60 11.64
CA THR A 161 -9.83 10.56 12.62
C THR A 161 -9.70 11.68 13.66
N LYS A 162 -8.50 11.92 14.19
CA LYS A 162 -8.23 13.04 15.13
C LYS A 162 -8.49 14.39 14.46
N GLN A 163 -8.07 14.58 13.20
CA GLN A 163 -8.32 15.81 12.46
C GLN A 163 -9.82 16.01 12.18
N ILE A 164 -10.56 14.96 11.79
CA ILE A 164 -12.02 15.02 11.58
C ILE A 164 -12.72 15.49 12.86
N GLN A 165 -12.35 14.93 14.03
CA GLN A 165 -12.91 15.35 15.32
C GLN A 165 -12.61 16.82 15.64
N LYS A 166 -11.40 17.28 15.31
CA LYS A 166 -11.00 18.68 15.49
C LYS A 166 -11.82 19.61 14.60
N VAL A 167 -12.00 19.26 13.33
CA VAL A 167 -12.80 20.05 12.38
C VAL A 167 -14.26 20.08 12.81
N LYS A 168 -14.87 18.95 13.17
CA LYS A 168 -16.26 18.91 13.70
C LYS A 168 -16.47 19.87 14.89
N LYS A 169 -15.54 19.86 15.85
CA LYS A 169 -15.55 20.79 17.00
C LYS A 169 -15.41 22.25 16.58
N MET A 170 -14.61 22.56 15.56
CA MET A 170 -14.48 23.91 15.01
C MET A 170 -15.76 24.38 14.31
N GLU A 171 -16.54 23.45 13.77
CA GLU A 171 -17.79 23.72 13.04
C GLU A 171 -19.04 23.72 13.93
N ASN A 172 -18.90 23.42 15.23
CA ASN A 172 -20.01 23.19 16.15
C ASN A 172 -21.00 22.09 15.65
N ILE A 173 -20.50 21.10 14.90
CA ILE A 173 -21.21 19.88 14.47
C ILE A 173 -20.87 18.75 15.43
#